data_AF-A0A0F9FNE5-F1
#
_entry.id   AF-A0A0F9FNE5-F1
#
_cell.length_a   1.000
_cell.length_b   1.000
_cell.length_c   1.000
_cell.angle_alpha   90.00
_cell.angle_beta   90.00
_cell.angle_gamma   90.00
#
_symmetry.space_group_name_H-M   'P 1'
#
loop_
_entity.id
_entity.type
_entity.pdbx_description
1 polymer ?
#
loop_
_entity_poly.entity_id
_entity_poly.type
_entity_poly.pdbx_seq_one_letter_code
_entity_poly.pdbx_strand_id
1 'polypeptide(L)'
;AVSAAGALLYFFQPVRKDSLSLIDKVSCAQSGTEMILDAATIKNLELMKNLRDGGRKDSLLDIIDFTVTSMGCRLIRNWLLQPLLSCVDIEKRLDAVSEFLSCTIERKELREGMKEIFDLERLKGKISLAVAHARDLVSLKKSLLPLPQIKNMIRPFSSKAIKKIYKFWDNAQDLVE
;
A
#
# COMPACT_ATOMS: atom_id res chain seq x y z
N ALA A 1 2.28 -13.49 22.50
CA ALA A 1 2.55 -13.26 21.06
C ALA A 1 2.77 -14.57 20.31
N VAL A 2 3.81 -15.36 20.66
CA VAL A 2 4.15 -16.62 19.97
C VAL A 2 3.00 -17.64 19.95
N SER A 3 2.33 -17.89 21.09
CA SER A 3 1.21 -18.85 21.14
C SER A 3 0.00 -18.40 20.30
N ALA A 4 -0.28 -17.10 20.25
CA ALA A 4 -1.37 -16.56 19.41
C ALA A 4 -1.03 -16.66 17.91
N ALA A 5 0.21 -16.35 17.53
CA ALA A 5 0.70 -16.57 16.18
C ALA A 5 0.65 -18.07 15.81
N GLY A 6 1.09 -18.96 16.71
CA GLY A 6 1.00 -20.40 16.53
C GLY A 6 -0.43 -20.90 16.36
N ALA A 7 -1.38 -20.38 17.14
CA ALA A 7 -2.80 -20.70 17.00
C ALA A 7 -3.37 -20.25 15.65
N LEU A 8 -3.01 -19.06 15.17
CA LEU A 8 -3.39 -18.60 13.83
C LEU A 8 -2.80 -19.51 12.74
N LEU A 9 -1.51 -19.83 12.81
CA LEU A 9 -0.84 -20.71 11.84
C LEU A 9 -1.48 -22.11 11.83
N TYR A 10 -1.73 -22.67 13.02
CA TYR A 10 -2.41 -23.95 13.18
C TYR A 10 -3.83 -23.93 12.60
N PHE A 11 -4.57 -22.84 12.81
CA PHE A 11 -5.91 -22.66 12.23
C PHE A 11 -5.87 -22.57 10.69
N PHE A 12 -4.87 -21.91 10.12
CA PHE A 12 -4.74 -21.78 8.66
C PHE A 12 -4.27 -23.06 7.95
N GLN A 13 -3.57 -23.94 8.66
CA GLN A 13 -2.99 -25.17 8.10
C GLN A 13 -4.03 -26.16 7.51
N PRO A 14 -5.18 -26.46 8.18
CA PRO A 14 -6.22 -27.31 7.61
C PRO A 14 -7.09 -26.59 6.57
N VAL A 15 -7.17 -25.26 6.58
CA VAL A 15 -7.94 -24.49 5.58
C VAL A 15 -7.34 -24.70 4.18
N ARG A 16 -6.01 -24.83 4.07
CA ARG A 16 -5.34 -25.25 2.84
C ARG A 16 -3.87 -25.62 3.09
N LYS A 17 -3.44 -26.78 2.56
CA LYS A 17 -2.11 -27.38 2.80
C LYS A 17 -0.92 -26.47 2.43
N ASP A 18 -1.07 -25.58 1.46
CA ASP A 18 0.04 -24.72 0.97
C ASP A 18 0.03 -23.29 1.55
N SER A 19 -0.92 -22.95 2.43
CA SER A 19 -1.13 -21.58 2.94
C SER A 19 0.10 -20.97 3.61
N LEU A 20 0.91 -21.80 4.26
CA LEU A 20 2.06 -21.34 5.05
C LEU A 20 3.23 -20.86 4.17
N SER A 21 3.31 -21.32 2.91
CA SER A 21 4.36 -20.89 1.97
C SER A 21 4.23 -19.42 1.53
N LEU A 22 3.08 -18.80 1.82
CA LEU A 22 2.74 -17.42 1.47
C LEU A 22 3.07 -16.42 2.56
N ILE A 23 3.36 -16.91 3.76
CA ILE A 23 3.73 -16.09 4.90
C ILE A 23 5.22 -15.83 4.78
N ASP A 24 5.56 -14.72 4.12
CA ASP A 24 6.94 -14.29 3.88
C ASP A 24 7.69 -14.01 5.20
N LYS A 25 7.02 -13.33 6.14
CA LYS A 25 7.59 -13.01 7.46
C LYS A 25 6.52 -12.87 8.53
N VAL A 26 6.78 -13.47 9.69
CA VAL A 26 6.08 -13.16 10.95
C VAL A 26 6.98 -12.26 11.78
N SER A 27 6.52 -11.06 12.09
CA SER A 27 7.24 -10.13 12.96
C SER A 27 6.34 -9.66 14.09
N CYS A 28 6.90 -9.54 15.30
CA CYS A 28 6.25 -8.77 16.34
C CYS A 28 6.33 -7.29 15.95
N ALA A 29 5.19 -6.60 15.93
CA ALA A 29 5.20 -5.15 15.88
C ALA A 29 5.95 -4.65 17.12
N GLN A 30 7.08 -3.96 16.92
CA GLN A 30 7.80 -3.36 18.03
C GLN A 30 6.97 -2.16 18.54
N SER A 31 6.64 -2.19 19.82
CA SER A 31 6.11 -1.00 20.49
C SER A 31 7.20 0.08 20.46
N GLY A 32 6.89 1.28 19.95
CA GLY A 32 7.78 2.45 19.99
C GLY A 32 8.17 3.08 18.64
N THR A 33 7.86 2.48 17.49
CA THR A 33 8.11 3.11 16.17
C THR A 33 6.91 3.89 15.64
N GLU A 34 5.72 3.52 16.08
CA GLU A 34 4.43 4.06 15.64
C GLU A 34 3.58 4.43 16.86
N MET A 35 2.74 5.45 16.71
CA MET A 35 1.82 5.88 17.74
C MET A 35 0.73 4.83 17.94
N ILE A 36 0.52 4.43 19.19
CA ILE A 36 -0.57 3.54 19.55
C ILE A 36 -1.85 4.36 19.62
N LEU A 37 -2.80 4.05 18.75
CA LEU A 37 -4.15 4.60 18.78
C LEU A 37 -5.11 3.52 19.27
N ASP A 38 -5.79 3.76 20.39
CA ASP A 38 -6.82 2.83 20.87
C ASP A 38 -8.11 2.93 20.02
N ALA A 39 -8.98 1.94 20.18
CA ALA A 39 -10.22 1.87 19.40
C ALA A 39 -11.13 3.08 19.66
N ALA A 40 -11.14 3.62 20.88
CA ALA A 40 -11.93 4.80 21.22
C ALA A 40 -11.41 6.05 20.50
N THR A 41 -10.10 6.25 20.45
CA THR A 41 -9.44 7.35 19.73
C THR A 41 -9.71 7.26 18.23
N ILE A 42 -9.52 6.07 17.62
CA ILE A 42 -9.79 5.86 16.19
C ILE A 42 -11.24 6.19 15.84
N LYS A 43 -12.17 5.80 16.71
CA LYS A 43 -13.61 6.04 16.54
C LYS A 43 -13.98 7.51 16.76
N ASN A 44 -13.51 8.13 17.84
CA ASN A 44 -13.87 9.50 18.22
C ASN A 44 -13.25 10.56 17.30
N LEU A 45 -12.08 10.27 16.72
CA LEU A 45 -11.48 11.10 15.68
C LEU A 45 -12.02 10.80 14.27
N GLU A 46 -12.98 9.88 14.16
CA GLU A 46 -13.61 9.48 12.89
C GLU A 46 -12.56 9.18 11.80
N LEU A 47 -11.46 8.49 12.16
CA LEU A 47 -10.34 8.33 11.23
C LEU A 47 -10.76 7.56 9.97
N MET A 48 -11.54 6.49 10.17
CA MET A 48 -11.93 5.54 9.13
C MET A 48 -13.41 5.61 8.74
N LYS A 49 -14.25 5.97 9.71
CA LYS A 49 -15.71 5.93 9.65
C LYS A 49 -16.26 7.06 10.51
N ASN A 50 -17.33 7.69 10.07
CA ASN A 50 -18.04 8.68 10.87
C ASN A 50 -18.85 8.01 12.01
N LEU A 51 -19.30 8.82 12.97
CA LEU A 51 -20.13 8.44 14.11
C LEU A 51 -21.63 8.49 13.80
N ARG A 52 -22.04 9.21 12.75
CA ARG A 52 -23.45 9.43 12.40
C ARG A 52 -24.13 8.16 11.88
N ASP A 53 -23.51 7.50 10.91
CA ASP A 53 -24.04 6.30 10.25
C ASP A 53 -23.02 5.15 10.17
N GLY A 54 -21.79 5.34 10.66
CA GLY A 54 -20.73 4.33 10.58
C GLY A 54 -20.18 4.14 9.17
N GLY A 55 -20.56 5.02 8.24
CA GLY A 55 -20.08 5.08 6.87
C GLY A 55 -18.71 5.76 6.76
N ARG A 56 -18.10 5.64 5.59
CA ARG A 56 -16.83 6.31 5.28
C ARG A 56 -17.00 7.80 5.08
N LYS A 57 -18.13 8.24 4.53
CA LYS A 57 -18.38 9.64 4.15
C LYS A 57 -18.14 10.57 5.34
N ASP A 58 -17.51 11.71 5.11
CA ASP A 58 -17.19 12.72 6.13
C ASP A 58 -16.17 12.27 7.21
N SER A 59 -15.53 11.10 7.04
CA SER A 59 -14.39 10.67 7.86
C SER A 59 -13.08 11.32 7.42
N LEU A 60 -12.03 11.30 8.25
CA LEU A 60 -10.71 11.80 7.84
C LEU A 60 -10.19 11.09 6.58
N LEU A 61 -10.32 9.77 6.51
CA LEU A 61 -9.91 8.99 5.35
C LEU A 61 -10.67 9.37 4.07
N ASP A 62 -11.94 9.77 4.17
CA ASP A 62 -12.71 10.27 3.03
C ASP A 62 -12.16 11.60 2.51
N ILE A 63 -11.82 12.50 3.44
CA ILE A 63 -11.34 13.85 3.13
C ILE A 63 -9.96 13.83 2.46
N ILE A 64 -9.07 12.92 2.86
CA ILE A 64 -7.67 12.96 2.39
C ILE A 64 -7.33 11.96 1.29
N ASP A 65 -8.11 10.89 1.13
CA ASP A 65 -7.77 9.82 0.20
C ASP A 65 -8.22 10.15 -1.23
N PHE A 66 -7.30 10.78 -1.95
CA PHE A 66 -7.37 10.95 -3.41
C PHE A 66 -6.42 10.00 -4.14
N THR A 67 -6.12 8.83 -3.57
CA THR A 67 -5.27 7.84 -4.23
C THR A 67 -5.97 7.27 -5.47
N VAL A 68 -5.19 6.91 -6.49
CA VAL A 68 -5.71 6.41 -7.77
C VAL A 68 -5.64 4.89 -7.89
N THR A 69 -5.10 4.21 -6.86
CA THR A 69 -4.98 2.75 -6.82
C THR A 69 -5.50 2.20 -5.48
N SER A 70 -6.08 1.00 -5.52
CA SER A 70 -6.59 0.33 -4.30
C SER A 70 -5.49 0.06 -3.26
N MET A 71 -4.27 -0.24 -3.73
CA MET A 71 -3.10 -0.40 -2.84
C MET A 71 -2.66 0.92 -2.19
N GLY A 72 -2.78 2.05 -2.90
CA GLY A 72 -2.55 3.38 -2.33
C GLY A 72 -3.56 3.71 -1.23
N CYS A 73 -4.85 3.43 -1.46
CA CYS A 73 -5.92 3.61 -0.47
C CYS A 73 -5.65 2.81 0.81
N ARG A 74 -5.20 1.55 0.69
CA ARG A 74 -4.80 0.75 1.85
C ARG A 74 -3.56 1.31 2.56
N LEU A 75 -2.59 1.83 1.81
CA LEU A 75 -1.39 2.41 2.40
C LEU A 75 -1.69 3.65 3.25
N ILE A 76 -2.47 4.61 2.71
CA ILE A 76 -2.84 5.82 3.46
C ILE A 76 -3.72 5.47 4.68
N ARG A 77 -4.63 4.50 4.52
CA ARG A 77 -5.41 3.94 5.63
C ARG A 77 -4.50 3.42 6.75
N ASN A 78 -3.49 2.63 6.41
CA ASN A 78 -2.54 2.10 7.38
C ASN A 78 -1.74 3.22 8.05
N TRP A 79 -1.28 4.22 7.29
CA TRP A 79 -0.55 5.37 7.86
C TRP A 79 -1.38 6.18 8.85
N LEU A 80 -2.69 6.33 8.63
CA LEU A 80 -3.58 6.99 9.59
C LEU A 80 -3.75 6.18 10.89
N LEU A 81 -3.79 4.86 10.79
CA LEU A 81 -3.94 3.97 11.95
C LEU A 81 -2.63 3.74 12.70
N GLN A 82 -1.50 3.97 12.04
CA GLN A 82 -0.15 3.78 12.57
C GLN A 82 0.72 5.01 12.25
N PRO A 83 0.46 6.17 12.89
CA PRO A 83 1.28 7.35 12.70
C PRO A 83 2.73 7.10 13.12
N LEU A 84 3.69 7.65 12.37
CA LEU A 84 5.11 7.54 12.71
C LEU A 84 5.45 8.36 13.96
N LEU A 85 6.40 7.87 14.77
CA LEU A 85 6.99 8.63 15.89
C LEU A 85 8.37 9.24 15.57
N SER A 86 9.03 8.74 14.52
CA SER A 86 10.36 9.17 14.09
C SER A 86 10.27 10.47 13.28
N CYS A 87 10.77 11.58 13.82
CA CYS A 87 10.86 12.85 13.08
C CYS A 87 11.58 12.69 11.74
N VAL A 88 12.67 11.92 11.71
CA VAL A 88 13.44 11.65 10.50
C VAL A 88 12.60 10.97 9.42
N ASP A 89 11.70 10.06 9.79
CA ASP A 89 10.85 9.37 8.82
C ASP A 89 9.63 10.21 8.40
N ILE A 90 9.14 11.06 9.30
CA ILE A 90 8.12 12.07 9.00
C ILE A 90 8.67 13.08 7.98
N GLU A 91 9.85 13.63 8.22
CA GLU A 91 10.53 14.58 7.33
C GLU A 91 10.76 13.97 5.94
N LYS A 92 11.22 12.70 5.85
CA LYS A 92 11.36 12.01 4.55
C LYS A 92 10.05 11.94 3.77
N ARG A 93 8.90 11.78 4.43
CA ARG A 93 7.58 11.80 3.77
C ARG A 93 7.21 13.22 3.36
N LEU A 94 7.42 14.20 4.24
CA LEU A 94 7.13 15.61 3.97
C LEU A 94 7.97 16.18 2.81
N ASP A 95 9.24 15.77 2.70
CA ASP A 95 10.12 16.12 1.58
C ASP A 95 9.52 15.65 0.25
N ALA A 96 9.08 14.38 0.19
CA ALA A 96 8.46 13.82 -1.00
C ALA A 96 7.13 14.52 -1.33
N VAL A 97 6.30 14.80 -0.33
CA VAL A 97 5.04 15.56 -0.52
C VAL A 97 5.32 16.96 -1.06
N SER A 98 6.31 17.66 -0.51
CA SER A 98 6.70 19.01 -0.92
C SER A 98 7.20 19.02 -2.36
N GLU A 99 8.00 18.04 -2.74
CA GLU A 99 8.48 17.89 -4.12
C GLU A 99 7.34 17.64 -5.11
N PHE A 100 6.42 16.71 -4.79
CA PHE A 100 5.22 16.50 -5.61
C PHE A 100 4.33 17.74 -5.66
N LEU A 101 4.28 18.54 -4.58
CA LEU A 101 3.52 19.78 -4.55
C LEU A 101 4.08 20.79 -5.56
N SER A 102 5.42 20.94 -5.60
CA SER A 102 6.10 21.85 -6.54
C SER A 102 6.03 21.42 -8.01
N CYS A 103 6.02 20.11 -8.29
CA CYS A 103 5.99 19.57 -9.66
C CYS A 103 4.56 19.15 -10.07
N THR A 104 3.67 20.13 -10.20
CA THR A 104 2.23 19.86 -10.38
C THR A 104 1.88 19.15 -11.69
N ILE A 105 2.59 19.44 -12.79
CA ILE A 105 2.33 18.82 -14.10
C ILE A 105 2.76 17.35 -14.06
N GLU A 106 3.99 17.09 -13.65
CA GLU A 106 4.59 15.76 -13.53
C GLU A 106 3.80 14.90 -12.53
N ARG A 107 3.33 15.49 -11.41
CA ARG A 107 2.45 14.80 -10.46
C ARG A 107 1.14 14.37 -11.11
N LYS A 108 0.52 15.21 -11.95
CA LYS A 108 -0.73 14.86 -12.65
C LYS A 108 -0.49 13.74 -13.65
N GLU A 109 0.56 13.84 -14.47
CA GLU A 109 0.91 12.80 -15.44
C GLU A 109 1.18 11.45 -14.77
N LEU A 110 1.96 11.45 -13.68
CA LEU A 110 2.22 10.24 -12.89
C LEU A 110 0.91 9.63 -12.36
N ARG A 111 0.00 10.46 -11.83
CA ARG A 111 -1.31 10.00 -11.35
C ARG A 111 -2.15 9.36 -12.46
N GLU A 112 -2.16 9.93 -13.65
CA GLU A 112 -2.86 9.33 -14.79
C GLU A 112 -2.23 7.99 -15.18
N GLY A 113 -0.90 7.90 -15.27
CA GLY A 113 -0.20 6.65 -15.55
C GLY A 113 -0.49 5.55 -14.51
N MET A 114 -0.68 5.91 -13.25
CA MET A 114 -0.96 4.96 -12.18
C MET A 114 -2.41 4.42 -12.16
N LYS A 115 -3.38 5.08 -12.82
CA LYS A 115 -4.79 4.62 -12.83
C LYS A 115 -4.97 3.27 -13.53
N GLU A 116 -4.10 2.96 -14.49
CA GLU A 116 -4.12 1.70 -15.24
C GLU A 116 -3.59 0.51 -14.42
N ILE A 117 -2.99 0.77 -13.26
CA ILE A 117 -2.48 -0.26 -12.36
C ILE A 117 -3.62 -0.82 -11.51
N PHE A 118 -3.95 -2.10 -11.73
CA PHE A 118 -4.87 -2.83 -10.87
C PHE A 118 -4.22 -3.19 -9.54
N ASP A 119 -4.98 -3.83 -8.66
CA ASP A 119 -4.54 -4.21 -7.32
C ASP A 119 -3.48 -5.33 -7.35
N LEU A 120 -2.20 -4.95 -7.54
CA LEU A 120 -1.07 -5.87 -7.67
C LEU A 120 -0.84 -6.70 -6.40
N GLU A 121 -1.04 -6.15 -5.21
CA GLU A 121 -0.92 -6.90 -3.95
C GLU A 121 -1.93 -8.05 -3.91
N ARG A 122 -3.19 -7.78 -4.30
CA ARG A 122 -4.24 -8.79 -4.34
C ARG A 122 -4.00 -9.83 -5.43
N LEU A 123 -3.54 -9.39 -6.61
CA LEU A 123 -3.20 -10.28 -7.72
C LEU A 123 -2.04 -11.21 -7.33
N LYS A 124 -0.97 -10.68 -6.74
CA LYS A 124 0.14 -11.46 -6.18
C LYS A 124 -0.39 -12.53 -5.22
N GLY A 125 -1.23 -12.14 -4.25
CA GLY A 125 -1.83 -13.08 -3.30
C GLY A 125 -2.58 -14.23 -3.98
N LYS A 126 -3.42 -13.95 -4.98
CA LYS A 126 -4.15 -14.97 -5.73
C LYS A 126 -3.23 -15.90 -6.53
N ILE A 127 -2.20 -15.35 -7.17
CA ILE A 127 -1.25 -16.10 -8.00
C ILE A 127 -0.40 -17.01 -7.13
N SER A 128 0.14 -16.50 -6.03
CA SER A 128 0.90 -17.31 -5.08
C SER A 128 0.01 -18.40 -4.46
N LEU A 129 -1.28 -18.11 -4.25
CA LEU A 129 -2.28 -19.10 -3.88
C LEU A 129 -2.69 -20.01 -5.06
N ALA A 130 -2.19 -19.91 -6.28
CA ALA A 130 -2.66 -20.70 -7.43
C ALA A 130 -4.21 -20.72 -7.60
N VAL A 131 -4.90 -19.64 -7.24
CA VAL A 131 -6.35 -19.45 -7.42
C VAL A 131 -6.68 -18.30 -8.37
N ALA A 132 -5.65 -17.75 -9.03
CA ALA A 132 -5.83 -16.71 -10.03
C ALA A 132 -6.54 -17.29 -11.27
N HIS A 133 -7.56 -16.59 -11.75
CA HIS A 133 -8.24 -16.94 -13.00
C HIS A 133 -7.64 -16.18 -14.19
N ALA A 134 -8.02 -16.54 -15.41
CA ALA A 134 -7.55 -15.88 -16.64
C ALA A 134 -7.71 -14.34 -16.59
N ARG A 135 -8.84 -13.85 -16.05
CA ARG A 135 -9.07 -12.41 -15.86
C ARG A 135 -8.06 -11.75 -14.93
N ASP A 136 -7.65 -12.43 -13.87
CA ASP A 136 -6.62 -11.93 -12.94
C ASP A 136 -5.27 -11.81 -13.64
N LEU A 137 -4.90 -12.77 -14.49
CA LEU A 137 -3.66 -12.72 -15.28
C LEU A 137 -3.68 -11.61 -16.34
N VAL A 138 -4.84 -11.37 -16.97
CA VAL A 138 -5.02 -10.22 -17.87
C VAL A 138 -4.88 -8.90 -17.10
N SER A 139 -5.48 -8.79 -15.91
CA SER A 139 -5.30 -7.61 -15.04
C SER A 139 -3.86 -7.42 -14.61
N LEU A 140 -3.13 -8.50 -14.31
CA LEU A 140 -1.70 -8.44 -14.03
C LEU A 140 -0.93 -7.88 -15.25
N LYS A 141 -1.09 -8.48 -16.43
CA LYS A 141 -0.44 -8.01 -17.66
C LYS A 141 -0.70 -6.52 -17.90
N LYS A 142 -1.96 -6.09 -17.79
CA LYS A 142 -2.34 -4.67 -17.94
C LYS A 142 -1.68 -3.76 -16.90
N SER A 143 -1.50 -4.23 -15.67
CA SER A 143 -0.85 -3.48 -14.59
C SER A 143 0.67 -3.36 -14.76
N LEU A 144 1.30 -4.35 -15.41
CA LEU A 144 2.75 -4.37 -15.62
C LEU A 144 3.18 -3.53 -16.85
N LEU A 145 2.36 -3.49 -17.90
CA LEU A 145 2.61 -2.68 -19.11
C LEU A 145 3.02 -1.21 -18.86
N PRO A 146 2.39 -0.44 -17.96
CA PRO A 146 2.74 0.96 -17.74
C PRO A 146 4.01 1.17 -16.89
N LEU A 147 4.57 0.14 -16.25
CA LEU A 147 5.69 0.30 -15.31
C LEU A 147 6.94 0.97 -15.91
N PRO A 148 7.38 0.64 -17.14
CA PRO A 148 8.52 1.34 -17.77
C PRO A 148 8.26 2.83 -17.97
N GLN A 149 7.04 3.21 -18.38
CA GLN A 149 6.66 4.61 -18.56
C GLN A 149 6.59 5.34 -17.23
N ILE A 150 6.06 4.70 -16.19
CA ILE A 150 6.01 5.26 -14.84
C ILE A 150 7.41 5.48 -14.28
N LYS A 151 8.36 4.55 -14.52
CA LYS A 151 9.76 4.75 -14.15
C LYS A 151 10.32 6.05 -14.75
N ASN A 152 10.00 6.34 -16.01
CA ASN A 152 10.41 7.58 -16.67
C ASN A 152 9.72 8.81 -16.08
N MET A 153 8.42 8.73 -15.75
CA MET A 153 7.67 9.81 -15.09
C MET A 153 8.19 10.13 -13.69
N ILE A 154 8.79 9.15 -13.00
CA ILE A 154 9.36 9.34 -11.66
C ILE A 154 10.76 10.00 -11.72
N ARG A 155 11.45 9.96 -12.86
CA ARG A 155 12.82 10.48 -13.04
C ARG A 155 13.02 11.96 -12.64
N PRO A 156 12.08 12.89 -12.88
CA PRO A 156 12.25 14.30 -12.49
C PRO A 156 12.32 14.51 -10.96
N PHE A 157 11.80 13.57 -10.18
CA PHE A 157 11.76 13.64 -8.73
C PHE A 157 13.07 13.12 -8.11
N SER A 158 13.50 13.77 -7.03
CA SER A 158 14.84 13.69 -6.47
C SER A 158 14.88 13.55 -4.95
N SER A 159 13.72 13.61 -4.28
CA SER A 159 13.59 13.34 -2.84
C SER A 159 14.13 11.96 -2.48
N LYS A 160 14.62 11.83 -1.23
CA LYS A 160 15.26 10.59 -0.75
C LYS A 160 14.34 9.38 -0.88
N ALA A 161 13.05 9.54 -0.60
CA ALA A 161 12.04 8.49 -0.71
C ALA A 161 11.91 8.00 -2.16
N ILE A 162 11.82 8.92 -3.11
CA ILE A 162 11.65 8.59 -4.52
C ILE A 162 12.92 8.01 -5.13
N LYS A 163 14.10 8.53 -4.78
CA LYS A 163 15.39 7.93 -5.20
C LYS A 163 15.52 6.48 -4.73
N LYS A 164 15.06 6.17 -3.51
CA LYS A 164 15.04 4.80 -3.00
C LYS A 164 14.12 3.92 -3.87
N ILE A 165 12.92 4.38 -4.19
CA ILE A 165 11.98 3.66 -5.06
C ILE A 165 12.61 3.41 -6.43
N TYR A 166 13.17 4.46 -7.05
CA TYR A 166 13.79 4.36 -8.38
C TYR A 166 14.94 3.35 -8.41
N LYS A 167 15.78 3.30 -7.36
CA LYS A 167 16.90 2.36 -7.26
C LYS A 167 16.47 0.89 -7.28
N PHE A 168 15.33 0.57 -6.66
CA PHE A 168 14.80 -0.79 -6.57
C PHE A 168 13.67 -1.05 -7.57
N TRP A 169 13.48 -0.15 -8.55
CA TRP A 169 12.38 -0.25 -9.50
C TRP A 169 12.64 -1.33 -10.55
N ASP A 170 11.77 -2.32 -10.56
CA ASP A 170 11.67 -3.35 -11.59
C ASP A 170 10.56 -3.02 -12.59
N ASN A 171 10.89 -3.12 -13.88
CA ASN A 171 9.93 -2.90 -14.97
C ASN A 171 9.10 -4.15 -15.27
N ALA A 172 9.51 -5.34 -14.79
CA ALA A 172 8.85 -6.61 -15.04
C ALA A 172 8.54 -6.86 -16.54
N GLN A 173 9.39 -6.33 -17.41
CA GLN A 173 9.18 -6.31 -18.86
C GLN A 173 9.30 -7.72 -19.44
N ASP A 174 10.20 -8.52 -18.86
CA ASP A 174 10.40 -9.95 -19.09
C ASP A 174 9.15 -10.81 -18.85
N LEU A 175 8.17 -10.32 -18.07
CA LEU A 175 6.92 -11.04 -17.78
C LEU A 175 5.77 -10.70 -18.73
N VAL A 176 5.94 -9.70 -19.59
CA VAL A 176 4.86 -9.11 -20.41
C VAL A 176 5.09 -9.29 -21.92
N GLU A 177 6.35 -9.50 -22.31
CA GLU A 177 6.77 -9.96 -23.64
C GLU A 177 6.10 -11.29 -24.02
#